data_AF-A0A7J4G1P2-F1
#
_entry.id   AF-A0A7J4G1P2-F1
#
_cell.length_a   1.000
_cell.length_b   1.000
_cell.length_c   1.000
_cell.angle_alpha   90.00
_cell.angle_beta   90.00
_cell.angle_gamma   90.00
#
_symmetry.space_group_name_H-M   'P 1'
#
loop_
_entity.id
_entity.type
_entity.pdbx_description
1 polymer ?
#
loop_
_entity_poly.entity_id
_entity_poly.type
_entity_poly.pdbx_seq_one_letter_code
_entity_poly.pdbx_strand_id
1 'polypeptide(L)' 'KKIIDKYAGGDKYKLPYIKRTDPVVRALGAKHGDIIKITRKSPTAGESVYYRLVI' A
#
# COMPACT_ATOMS: atom_id res chain seq x y z
N LYS A 1 8.89 5.02 -8.88
CA LYS A 1 7.96 5.95 -9.58
C LYS A 1 6.88 5.21 -10.37
N LYS A 2 7.24 4.23 -11.21
CA LYS A 2 6.33 3.43 -12.08
C LYS A 2 4.98 2.97 -11.45
N ILE A 3 4.97 2.58 -10.17
CA ILE A 3 3.74 2.15 -9.46
C ILE A 3 2.82 3.34 -9.14
N ILE A 4 3.39 4.43 -8.63
CA ILE A 4 2.63 5.64 -8.28
C ILE A 4 2.04 6.27 -9.55
N ASP A 5 2.82 6.31 -10.63
CA ASP A 5 2.35 6.84 -11.91
C ASP A 5 1.19 6.00 -12.46
N LYS A 6 1.28 4.68 -12.37
CA LYS A 6 0.27 3.75 -12.90
C LYS A 6 -1.01 3.68 -12.06
N TYR A 7 -0.90 3.68 -10.73
CA TYR A 7 -2.04 3.44 -9.84
C TYR A 7 -2.57 4.69 -9.15
N ALA A 8 -1.79 5.77 -9.12
CA ALA A 8 -2.11 7.00 -8.39
C ALA A 8 -1.91 8.27 -9.25
N GLY A 9 -1.65 8.12 -10.55
CA GLY A 9 -1.50 9.25 -11.48
C GLY A 9 -0.36 10.20 -11.12
N GLY A 10 0.71 9.67 -10.50
CA GLY A 10 1.89 10.44 -10.10
C GLY A 10 1.82 11.03 -8.69
N ASP A 11 0.65 10.98 -8.05
CA ASP A 11 0.44 11.51 -6.70
C ASP A 11 0.25 10.38 -5.67
N LYS A 12 1.20 10.24 -4.74
CA LYS A 12 1.20 9.17 -3.74
C LYS A 12 0.04 9.28 -2.75
N TYR A 13 -0.49 10.49 -2.54
CA TYR A 13 -1.59 10.75 -1.61
C TYR A 13 -2.94 10.26 -2.14
N LYS A 14 -3.03 9.88 -3.41
CA LYS A 14 -4.24 9.25 -3.95
C LYS A 14 -4.36 7.76 -3.62
N LEU A 15 -3.30 7.15 -3.05
CA LEU A 15 -3.36 5.77 -2.59
C LEU A 15 -4.11 5.67 -1.26
N PRO A 16 -4.85 4.58 -1.00
CA PRO A 16 -5.45 4.33 0.30
C PRO A 16 -4.41 4.37 1.42
N TYR A 17 -4.73 5.04 2.53
CA TYR A 17 -3.80 5.20 3.63
C TYR A 17 -3.77 4.01 4.58
N ILE A 18 -2.64 3.82 5.26
CA ILE A 18 -2.49 2.92 6.41
C ILE A 18 -1.75 3.66 7.52
N LYS A 19 -2.22 3.50 8.77
CA LYS A 19 -1.61 4.21 9.90
C LYS A 19 -0.29 3.55 10.30
N ARG A 20 0.69 4.34 10.71
CA ARG A 20 1.95 3.85 11.33
C ARG A 20 1.70 3.03 12.59
N THR A 21 0.59 3.27 13.27
CA THR A 21 0.17 2.52 14.46
C THR A 21 -0.34 1.11 14.14
N ASP A 22 -0.58 0.78 12.87
CA ASP A 22 -1.01 -0.55 12.48
C ASP A 22 0.08 -1.59 12.81
N PRO A 23 -0.28 -2.72 13.45
CA PRO A 23 0.70 -3.74 13.85
C PRO A 23 1.54 -4.26 12.70
N VAL A 24 0.98 -4.37 11.50
CA VAL A 24 1.67 -4.88 10.30
C VAL A 24 2.72 -3.88 9.83
N VAL A 25 2.38 -2.58 9.84
CA VAL A 25 3.31 -1.50 9.50
C VAL A 25 4.47 -1.46 10.48
N ARG A 26 4.19 -1.64 11.78
CA ARG A 26 5.21 -1.70 12.84
C ARG A 26 6.10 -2.93 12.70
N ALA A 27 5.53 -4.10 12.42
CA ALA A 27 6.28 -5.33 12.22
C ALA A 27 7.20 -5.26 10.99
N LEU A 28 6.78 -4.55 9.95
CA LEU A 28 7.58 -4.29 8.74
C LEU A 28 8.60 -3.15 8.93
N GLY A 29 8.51 -2.38 10.02
CA GLY A 29 9.38 -1.23 10.27
C GLY A 29 9.21 -0.08 9.27
N ALA A 30 8.05 0.00 8.60
CA ALA A 30 7.80 1.02 7.58
C ALA A 30 7.59 2.41 8.20
N LYS A 31 8.09 3.44 7.52
CA LYS A 31 8.08 4.84 7.96
C LYS A 31 6.97 5.62 7.26
N HIS A 32 6.70 6.81 7.79
CA HIS A 32 5.77 7.76 7.19
C HIS A 32 6.20 8.08 5.75
N GLY A 33 5.27 7.96 4.80
CA GLY A 33 5.52 8.15 3.37
C GLY A 33 5.93 6.88 2.60
N ASP A 34 6.13 5.75 3.27
CA ASP A 34 6.39 4.48 2.60
C ASP A 34 5.13 3.90 1.97
N ILE A 35 5.30 3.09 0.93
CA ILE A 35 4.20 2.42 0.23
C ILE A 35 4.31 0.91 0.47
N ILE A 36 3.23 0.34 1.01
CA ILE A 36 3.14 -1.09 1.28
C ILE A 36 2.35 -1.78 0.17
N LYS A 37 2.92 -2.88 -0.34
CA LYS A 37 2.24 -3.79 -1.27
C LYS A 37 1.60 -4.93 -0.47
N ILE A 38 0.30 -5.08 -0.61
CA ILE A 38 -0.49 -6.14 0.03
C ILE A 38 -0.96 -7.10 -1.05
N THR A 39 -0.44 -8.32 -1.04
CA THR A 39 -0.89 -9.43 -1.87
C THR A 39 -1.78 -10.34 -1.04
N ARG A 40 -3.06 -10.48 -1.43
CA ARG A 40 -3.99 -11.39 -0.76
C ARG A 40 -4.60 -12.36 -1.76
N LYS A 41 -4.89 -13.57 -1.31
CA LYS A 41 -5.70 -14.50 -2.10
C LYS A 41 -7.15 -14.03 -2.09
N SER A 42 -7.73 -13.89 -3.27
CA SER A 42 -9.13 -13.54 -3.47
C SER A 42 -9.89 -14.77 -3.98
N PRO A 43 -11.02 -15.14 -3.38
CA PRO A 43 -11.80 -16.29 -3.84
C PRO A 43 -12.35 -16.12 -5.26
N THR A 44 -12.52 -14.88 -5.73
CA THR A 44 -13.05 -14.58 -7.06
C THR A 44 -11.98 -14.26 -8.09
N ALA A 45 -10.91 -13.59 -7.67
CA ALA A 45 -9.86 -13.09 -8.56
C ALA A 45 -8.53 -13.87 -8.47
N GLY A 46 -8.48 -14.92 -7.64
CA GLY A 46 -7.27 -15.69 -7.34
C GLY A 46 -6.32 -14.91 -6.44
N GLU A 47 -5.67 -13.87 -6.97
CA GLU A 47 -4.77 -12.98 -6.24
C GLU A 47 -5.14 -11.51 -6.47
N SER A 48 -5.09 -10.72 -5.41
CA SER A 48 -5.36 -9.28 -5.46
C SER A 48 -4.21 -8.51 -4.82
N VAL A 49 -3.74 -7.49 -5.56
CA VAL A 49 -2.62 -6.63 -5.16
C VAL A 49 -3.14 -5.24 -4.84
N TYR A 50 -2.85 -4.76 -3.63
CA TYR A 50 -3.16 -3.41 -3.18
C TYR A 50 -1.89 -2.65 -2.83
N TYR A 51 -1.90 -1.34 -3.04
CA TYR A 51 -0.84 -0.42 -2.62
C TYR A 51 -1.42 0.59 -1.64
N ARG A 52 -0.79 0.75 -0.48
CA ARG A 52 -1.22 1.71 0.56
C ARG A 52 -0.08 2.62 0.99
N LEU A 53 -0.37 3.89 1.24
CA LEU A 53 0.61 4.86 1.75
C LEU A 53 0.57 4.92 3.28
N VAL A 54 1.74 4.83 3.91
CA VAL A 54 1.89 4.93 5.36
C VAL A 54 1.80 6.40 5.79
N ILE A 55 0.87 6.68 6.71
CA ILE A 55 0.67 7.96 7.41
C ILE A 55 0.78 7.76 8.92
#